data_AF-A0A2K8PVC6-F1
#
_entry.id   AF-A0A2K8PVC6-F1
#
_cell.length_a   1.000
_cell.length_b   1.000
_cell.length_c   1.000
_cell.angle_alpha   90.00
_cell.angle_beta   90.00
_cell.angle_gamma   90.00
#
_symmetry.space_group_name_H-M   'P 1'
#
loop_
_entity.id
_entity.type
_entity.pdbx_description
1 polymer ?
#
loop_
_entity_poly.entity_id
_entity_poly.type
_entity_poly.pdbx_seq_one_letter_code
_entity_poly.pdbx_strand_id
1 'polypeptide(L)'
;MTDAKDRLDVLRADIERRNPAQPEFHQAVREVLDTLAPVLAARPEYAEAGLVERLLEPERQIIFRVPWTDDRGRVHVNRGYRVEFNSALGPYKGGLRFHPSVDIGVVKFLGFEQIFKNALTGLGIGGGKGGSDFDPHGKSDAEVMRFCQSFMTELSRHIGEHTDVPAGDIGVGGREIGYLFGQYRRITNRWEAGVLTGKGRGWGGSAIRPEATGYGAVLFAAEMLKVRGESLDGLSAVVSGSGNVALYTIEKLQQLGANPLTASDSSGYVVDDKGIDLALLKQIKEVERGRIAEYAARRGPSARFVQGGRVWEVPADVAFPSATQNELGVEDARTLVANGVKAVSEGANMPTTPDAVHLFQEAGVAFGPGKAANAGGVAVSALEMAQNAGRVAWSRDRVEDELAGIMRSIHEVSHETAARYGAPGDYVTGANIAGFERVADAMLAQGVI
;
A
#
# COMPACT_ATOMS: atom_id res chain seq x y z
N MET A 1 -6.33 -21.12 -25.08
CA MET A 1 -6.52 -21.04 -23.62
C MET A 1 -5.69 -22.10 -22.88
N THR A 2 -5.75 -23.38 -23.26
CA THR A 2 -4.97 -24.47 -22.61
C THR A 2 -3.45 -24.23 -22.65
N ASP A 3 -2.90 -23.85 -23.81
CA ASP A 3 -1.47 -23.59 -23.99
C ASP A 3 -0.91 -22.43 -23.13
N ALA A 4 -1.65 -21.32 -23.03
CA ALA A 4 -1.25 -20.18 -22.21
C ALA A 4 -1.27 -20.51 -20.71
N LYS A 5 -2.27 -21.26 -20.25
CA LYS A 5 -2.38 -21.69 -18.85
C LYS A 5 -1.26 -22.67 -18.49
N ASP A 6 -1.00 -23.67 -19.34
CA ASP A 6 0.07 -24.64 -19.13
C ASP A 6 1.44 -23.94 -19.07
N ARG A 7 1.68 -22.95 -19.94
CA ARG A 7 2.90 -22.14 -19.89
C ARG A 7 3.05 -21.35 -18.59
N LEU A 8 1.97 -20.73 -18.11
CA LEU A 8 1.97 -19.99 -16.85
C LEU A 8 2.18 -20.92 -15.64
N ASP A 9 1.62 -22.13 -15.67
CA ASP A 9 1.83 -23.15 -14.64
C ASP A 9 3.29 -23.63 -14.58
N VAL A 10 3.93 -23.83 -15.74
CA VAL A 10 5.36 -24.15 -15.84
C VAL A 10 6.21 -23.01 -15.28
N LEU A 11 5.88 -21.76 -15.64
CA LEU A 11 6.58 -20.59 -15.14
C LEU A 11 6.44 -20.44 -13.62
N ARG A 12 5.24 -20.65 -13.08
CA ARG A 12 5.00 -20.66 -11.63
C ARG A 12 5.89 -21.69 -10.93
N ALA A 13 5.94 -22.93 -11.43
CA ALA A 13 6.77 -23.98 -10.87
C ALA A 13 8.27 -23.63 -10.91
N ASP A 14 8.74 -22.99 -11.98
CA ASP A 14 10.12 -22.53 -12.09
C ASP A 14 10.44 -21.39 -11.10
N ILE A 15 9.52 -20.45 -10.90
CA ILE A 15 9.65 -19.38 -9.91
C ILE A 15 9.72 -19.94 -8.50
N GLU A 16 8.85 -20.89 -8.14
CA GLU A 16 8.86 -21.56 -6.83
C GLU A 16 10.20 -22.29 -6.60
N ARG A 17 10.70 -22.99 -7.62
CA ARG A 17 11.99 -23.70 -7.59
C ARG A 17 13.17 -22.74 -7.41
N ARG A 18 13.18 -21.59 -8.11
CA ARG A 18 14.26 -20.58 -8.00
C ARG A 18 14.23 -19.79 -6.70
N ASN A 19 13.06 -19.71 -6.06
CA ASN A 19 12.84 -18.87 -4.88
C ASN A 19 12.33 -19.69 -3.69
N PRO A 20 13.09 -20.69 -3.20
CA PRO A 20 12.62 -21.55 -2.12
C PRO A 20 12.34 -20.74 -0.85
N ALA A 21 11.33 -21.17 -0.09
CA ALA A 21 10.94 -20.58 1.20
C ALA A 21 10.58 -19.08 1.14
N GLN A 22 9.85 -18.66 0.09
CA GLN A 22 9.30 -17.31 -0.03
C GLN A 22 7.78 -17.35 -0.27
N PRO A 23 6.98 -17.86 0.69
CA PRO A 23 5.56 -18.17 0.46
C PRO A 23 4.73 -16.92 0.11
N GLU A 24 5.03 -15.76 0.70
CA GLU A 24 4.34 -14.50 0.37
C GLU A 24 4.62 -14.08 -1.07
N PHE A 25 5.85 -14.27 -1.55
CA PHE A 25 6.20 -13.97 -2.95
C PHE A 25 5.53 -14.95 -3.90
N HIS A 26 5.49 -16.25 -3.56
CA HIS A 26 4.80 -17.26 -4.36
C HIS A 26 3.30 -16.98 -4.47
N GLN A 27 2.68 -16.58 -3.36
CA GLN A 27 1.26 -16.20 -3.34
C GLN A 27 0.98 -15.04 -4.30
N ALA A 28 1.71 -13.93 -4.20
CA ALA A 28 1.47 -12.77 -5.05
C ALA A 28 1.72 -13.06 -6.53
N VAL A 29 2.78 -13.82 -6.86
CA VAL A 29 3.02 -14.25 -8.24
C VAL A 29 1.86 -15.08 -8.76
N ARG A 30 1.37 -16.06 -7.99
CA ARG A 30 0.23 -16.88 -8.39
C ARG A 30 -1.02 -16.03 -8.65
N GLU A 31 -1.38 -15.14 -7.73
CA GLU A 31 -2.56 -14.28 -7.86
C GLU A 31 -2.50 -13.38 -9.11
N VAL A 32 -1.32 -12.85 -9.46
CA VAL A 32 -1.16 -12.08 -10.70
C VAL A 32 -1.25 -12.99 -11.92
N LEU A 33 -0.49 -14.10 -11.95
CA LEU A 33 -0.46 -15.01 -13.10
C LEU A 33 -1.84 -15.60 -13.43
N ASP A 34 -2.65 -15.92 -12.42
CA ASP A 34 -4.00 -16.45 -12.59
C ASP A 34 -4.91 -15.47 -13.36
N THR A 35 -4.63 -14.16 -13.29
CA THR A 35 -5.37 -13.12 -14.05
C THR A 35 -4.80 -12.83 -15.44
N LEU A 36 -3.62 -13.35 -15.80
CA LEU A 36 -2.97 -13.04 -17.08
C LEU A 36 -3.36 -13.98 -18.23
N ALA A 37 -3.91 -15.17 -17.95
CA ALA A 37 -4.23 -16.12 -19.01
C ALA A 37 -5.19 -15.55 -20.09
N PRO A 38 -6.26 -14.80 -19.75
CA PRO A 38 -7.10 -14.12 -20.76
C PRO A 38 -6.34 -13.05 -21.55
N VAL A 39 -5.40 -12.35 -20.90
CA VAL A 39 -4.57 -11.31 -21.50
C VAL A 39 -3.64 -11.90 -22.55
N LEU A 40 -2.90 -12.96 -22.21
CA LEU A 40 -1.98 -13.62 -23.15
C LEU A 40 -2.72 -14.26 -24.33
N ALA A 41 -3.98 -14.67 -24.13
CA ALA A 41 -4.80 -15.18 -25.23
C ALA A 41 -5.26 -14.06 -26.18
N ALA A 42 -5.58 -12.88 -25.65
CA ALA A 42 -5.98 -11.72 -26.44
C ALA A 42 -4.79 -10.98 -27.08
N ARG A 43 -3.64 -11.00 -26.41
CA ARG A 43 -2.40 -10.30 -26.77
C ARG A 43 -1.20 -11.24 -26.72
N PRO A 44 -1.03 -12.11 -27.72
CA PRO A 44 0.02 -13.13 -27.74
C PRO A 44 1.44 -12.55 -27.75
N GLU A 45 1.62 -11.30 -28.20
CA GLU A 45 2.91 -10.60 -28.16
C GLU A 45 3.48 -10.45 -26.74
N TYR A 46 2.63 -10.49 -25.70
CA TYR A 46 3.09 -10.49 -24.31
C TYR A 46 3.70 -11.82 -23.86
N ALA A 47 3.50 -12.89 -24.63
CA ALA A 47 4.16 -14.17 -24.40
C ALA A 47 5.51 -14.25 -25.13
N GLU A 48 5.87 -13.25 -25.94
CA GLU A 48 7.13 -13.21 -26.68
C GLU A 48 8.28 -12.61 -25.85
N ALA A 49 9.51 -12.77 -26.34
CA ALA A 49 10.74 -12.20 -25.75
C ALA A 49 10.92 -12.45 -24.23
N GLY A 50 10.34 -13.54 -23.72
CA GLY A 50 10.37 -13.90 -22.31
C GLY A 50 9.82 -12.80 -21.39
N LEU A 51 8.83 -12.01 -21.83
CA LEU A 51 8.37 -10.83 -21.11
C LEU A 51 7.88 -11.15 -19.70
N VAL A 52 7.02 -12.17 -19.55
CA VAL A 52 6.47 -12.55 -18.24
C VAL A 52 7.61 -13.09 -17.36
N GLU A 53 8.51 -13.88 -17.95
CA GLU A 53 9.68 -14.43 -17.27
C GLU A 53 10.60 -13.32 -16.73
N ARG A 54 10.83 -12.26 -17.52
CA ARG A 54 11.60 -11.08 -17.10
C ARG A 54 10.86 -10.27 -16.03
N LEU A 55 9.55 -10.09 -16.15
CA LEU A 55 8.75 -9.32 -15.20
C LEU A 55 8.74 -9.95 -13.79
N LEU A 56 8.79 -11.28 -13.70
CA LEU A 56 8.75 -12.00 -12.42
C LEU A 56 10.12 -12.06 -11.70
N GLU A 57 11.21 -11.70 -12.37
CA GLU A 57 12.55 -11.64 -11.78
C GLU A 57 12.90 -10.17 -11.50
N PRO A 58 13.26 -9.79 -10.26
CA PRO A 58 13.68 -8.41 -10.00
C PRO A 58 14.90 -8.03 -10.83
N GLU A 59 14.88 -6.84 -11.43
CA GLU A 59 16.04 -6.28 -12.14
C GLU A 59 17.29 -6.26 -11.25
N ARG A 60 17.12 -5.98 -9.94
CA ARG A 60 18.23 -6.00 -8.98
C ARG A 60 17.76 -6.25 -7.54
N GLN A 61 18.58 -7.01 -6.80
CA GLN A 61 18.36 -7.31 -5.38
C GLN A 61 19.64 -7.02 -4.59
N ILE A 62 19.55 -6.14 -3.59
CA ILE A 62 20.67 -5.68 -2.78
C ILE A 62 20.41 -6.10 -1.34
N ILE A 63 21.36 -6.85 -0.76
CA ILE A 63 21.34 -7.29 0.64
C ILE A 63 22.65 -6.86 1.27
N PHE A 64 22.58 -6.15 2.39
CA PHE A 64 23.76 -5.55 2.99
C PHE A 64 23.73 -5.57 4.51
N ARG A 65 24.92 -5.48 5.11
CA ARG A 65 25.11 -5.45 6.56
C ARG A 65 24.94 -4.01 7.09
N VAL A 66 24.23 -3.86 8.20
CA VAL A 66 23.99 -2.57 8.87
C VAL A 66 24.51 -2.63 10.32
N PRO A 67 25.80 -2.35 10.56
CA PRO A 67 26.34 -2.29 11.92
C PRO A 67 26.05 -0.93 12.57
N TRP A 68 25.65 -0.91 13.84
CA TRP A 68 25.35 0.33 14.57
C TRP A 68 25.61 0.15 16.08
N THR A 69 25.65 1.25 16.84
CA THR A 69 25.88 1.22 18.29
C THR A 69 24.65 1.68 19.08
N ASP A 70 24.31 0.97 20.15
CA ASP A 70 23.24 1.37 21.07
C ASP A 70 23.69 2.47 22.04
N ASP A 71 22.77 2.98 22.86
CA ASP A 71 23.08 4.04 23.84
C ASP A 71 24.06 3.59 24.95
N ARG A 72 24.32 2.29 25.07
CA ARG A 72 25.30 1.70 25.99
C ARG A 72 26.65 1.41 25.30
N GLY A 73 26.80 1.83 24.05
CA GLY A 73 28.01 1.61 23.25
C GLY A 73 28.19 0.18 22.74
N ARG A 74 27.17 -0.70 22.86
CA ARG A 74 27.24 -2.06 22.32
C ARG A 74 26.97 -2.05 20.83
N VAL A 75 27.73 -2.85 20.10
CA VAL A 75 27.57 -3.01 18.65
C VAL A 75 26.46 -4.01 18.36
N HIS A 76 25.55 -3.63 17.47
CA HIS A 76 24.50 -4.46 16.91
C HIS A 76 24.71 -4.60 15.41
N VAL A 77 24.17 -5.67 14.83
CA VAL A 77 24.22 -5.92 13.39
C VAL A 77 22.84 -6.35 12.92
N ASN A 78 22.31 -5.61 11.96
CA ASN A 78 21.06 -5.92 11.27
C ASN A 78 21.33 -6.12 9.78
N ARG A 79 20.36 -6.67 9.08
CA ARG A 79 20.40 -6.83 7.62
C ARG A 79 19.53 -5.78 6.95
N GLY A 80 20.08 -5.11 5.94
CA GLY A 80 19.37 -4.18 5.07
C GLY A 80 19.07 -4.82 3.71
N TYR A 81 17.95 -4.41 3.12
CA TYR A 81 17.44 -4.91 1.85
C TYR A 81 16.99 -3.75 0.94
N ARG A 82 17.26 -3.87 -0.35
CA ARG A 82 16.58 -3.11 -1.41
C ARG A 82 16.38 -3.98 -2.64
N VAL A 83 15.13 -4.21 -3.02
CA VAL A 83 14.71 -4.90 -4.23
C VAL A 83 14.17 -3.86 -5.19
N GLU A 84 14.90 -3.69 -6.28
CA GLU A 84 14.58 -2.82 -7.41
C GLU A 84 13.97 -3.71 -8.49
N PHE A 85 12.64 -3.81 -8.49
CA PHE A 85 11.96 -4.91 -9.18
C PHE A 85 11.78 -4.62 -10.67
N ASN A 86 11.19 -3.47 -11.02
CA ASN A 86 10.96 -3.10 -12.42
C ASN A 86 11.06 -1.59 -12.60
N SER A 87 11.77 -1.13 -13.63
CA SER A 87 11.98 0.28 -13.96
C SER A 87 11.34 0.71 -15.30
N ALA A 88 10.56 -0.16 -15.95
CA ALA A 88 10.03 0.09 -17.29
C ALA A 88 9.19 1.38 -17.40
N LEU A 89 8.53 1.80 -16.31
CA LEU A 89 7.70 3.00 -16.29
C LEU A 89 8.40 4.24 -15.69
N GLY A 90 9.61 4.09 -15.13
CA GLY A 90 10.33 5.16 -14.46
C GLY A 90 11.18 4.65 -13.28
N PRO A 91 11.69 5.55 -12.42
CA PRO A 91 12.54 5.18 -11.29
C PRO A 91 11.87 4.15 -10.38
N TYR A 92 12.63 3.24 -9.78
CA TYR A 92 12.07 2.32 -8.79
C TYR A 92 11.41 3.10 -7.66
N LYS A 93 10.23 2.65 -7.24
CA LYS A 93 9.46 3.38 -6.23
C LYS A 93 8.84 2.42 -5.23
N GLY A 94 9.17 2.63 -3.96
CA GLY A 94 8.44 2.01 -2.86
C GLY A 94 9.12 2.12 -1.50
N GLY A 95 8.35 1.86 -0.46
CA GLY A 95 8.73 2.13 0.94
C GLY A 95 9.88 1.28 1.49
N LEU A 96 10.40 1.72 2.63
CA LEU A 96 11.33 1.02 3.49
C LEU A 96 10.59 0.55 4.75
N ARG A 97 10.69 -0.74 5.10
CA ARG A 97 10.08 -1.32 6.30
C ARG A 97 11.15 -1.69 7.33
N PHE A 98 11.05 -1.19 8.56
CA PHE A 98 11.88 -1.59 9.69
C PHE A 98 11.04 -2.40 10.66
N HIS A 99 11.17 -3.73 10.60
CA HIS A 99 10.41 -4.65 11.43
C HIS A 99 11.16 -5.97 11.57
N PRO A 100 11.17 -6.64 12.74
CA PRO A 100 11.92 -7.88 12.97
C PRO A 100 11.53 -9.05 12.07
N SER A 101 10.35 -9.00 11.43
CA SER A 101 9.89 -10.02 10.47
C SER A 101 10.35 -9.79 9.03
N VAL A 102 11.17 -8.76 8.75
CA VAL A 102 11.58 -8.43 7.37
C VAL A 102 12.66 -9.40 6.90
N ASP A 103 12.34 -10.14 5.85
CA ASP A 103 13.29 -10.94 5.08
C ASP A 103 13.20 -10.65 3.57
N ILE A 104 14.03 -11.35 2.78
CA ILE A 104 14.05 -11.15 1.32
C ILE A 104 12.73 -11.57 0.65
N GLY A 105 12.04 -12.60 1.15
CA GLY A 105 10.77 -13.06 0.62
C GLY A 105 9.69 -11.98 0.77
N VAL A 106 9.58 -11.41 1.97
CA VAL A 106 8.66 -10.31 2.27
C VAL A 106 8.97 -9.06 1.43
N VAL A 107 10.24 -8.68 1.28
CA VAL A 107 10.63 -7.50 0.48
C VAL A 107 10.35 -7.71 -1.01
N LYS A 108 10.62 -8.91 -1.55
CA LYS A 108 10.30 -9.26 -2.94
C LYS A 108 8.81 -9.27 -3.20
N PHE A 109 8.02 -9.90 -2.32
CA PHE A 109 6.56 -9.88 -2.37
C PHE A 109 6.03 -8.44 -2.48
N LEU A 110 6.43 -7.58 -1.54
CA LEU A 110 5.98 -6.20 -1.53
C LEU A 110 6.47 -5.42 -2.74
N GLY A 111 7.69 -5.69 -3.22
CA GLY A 111 8.25 -5.07 -4.42
C GLY A 111 7.52 -5.47 -5.70
N PHE A 112 7.10 -6.73 -5.82
CA PHE A 112 6.33 -7.24 -6.95
C PHE A 112 4.96 -6.57 -7.05
N GLU A 113 4.19 -6.56 -5.96
CA GLU A 113 2.90 -5.85 -5.88
C GLU A 113 3.04 -4.34 -6.16
N GLN A 114 4.18 -3.76 -5.77
CA GLN A 114 4.44 -2.34 -5.98
C GLN A 114 4.56 -1.98 -7.47
N ILE A 115 4.96 -2.91 -8.35
CA ILE A 115 5.01 -2.68 -9.81
C ILE A 115 3.62 -2.29 -10.31
N PHE A 116 2.63 -3.16 -10.07
CA PHE A 116 1.28 -2.99 -10.62
C PHE A 116 0.54 -1.84 -9.94
N LYS A 117 0.69 -1.70 -8.60
CA LYS A 117 0.14 -0.55 -7.87
C LYS A 117 0.64 0.78 -8.43
N ASN A 118 1.94 0.87 -8.72
CA ASN A 118 2.54 2.10 -9.24
C ASN A 118 2.13 2.34 -10.69
N ALA A 119 2.10 1.29 -11.51
CA ALA A 119 1.64 1.35 -12.89
C ALA A 119 0.21 1.91 -12.99
N LEU A 120 -0.71 1.47 -12.12
CA LEU A 120 -2.10 1.94 -12.10
C LEU A 120 -2.23 3.46 -11.95
N THR A 121 -1.33 4.11 -11.20
CA THR A 121 -1.37 5.57 -11.01
C THR A 121 -1.19 6.38 -12.31
N GLY A 122 -0.49 5.82 -13.30
CA GLY A 122 -0.15 6.52 -14.54
C GLY A 122 0.93 7.61 -14.40
N LEU A 123 1.65 7.65 -13.27
CA LEU A 123 2.56 8.76 -12.93
C LEU A 123 4.04 8.52 -13.26
N GLY A 124 4.36 7.54 -14.11
CA GLY A 124 5.73 7.30 -14.56
C GLY A 124 6.69 6.86 -13.45
N ILE A 125 6.31 5.83 -12.69
CA ILE A 125 7.10 5.27 -11.59
C ILE A 125 7.16 3.75 -11.68
N GLY A 126 8.35 3.19 -11.52
CA GLY A 126 8.61 1.75 -11.47
C GLY A 126 8.30 1.15 -10.09
N GLY A 127 8.59 -0.14 -9.89
CA GLY A 127 8.30 -0.88 -8.64
C GLY A 127 9.57 -1.25 -7.86
N GLY A 128 9.56 -1.03 -6.55
CA GLY A 128 10.63 -1.47 -5.67
C GLY A 128 10.22 -1.51 -4.20
N LYS A 129 11.01 -2.16 -3.35
CA LYS A 129 10.80 -2.18 -1.89
C LYS A 129 12.11 -2.38 -1.16
N GLY A 130 12.20 -1.94 0.08
CA GLY A 130 13.35 -2.25 0.92
C GLY A 130 13.00 -2.26 2.40
N GLY A 131 14.03 -2.34 3.24
CA GLY A 131 13.83 -2.39 4.67
C GLY A 131 14.98 -3.04 5.42
N SER A 132 14.70 -3.39 6.67
CA SER A 132 15.62 -4.08 7.56
C SER A 132 14.86 -4.88 8.62
N ASP A 133 15.48 -5.94 9.11
CA ASP A 133 15.07 -6.69 10.30
C ASP A 133 15.28 -5.91 11.62
N PHE A 134 15.68 -4.64 11.54
CA PHE A 134 15.77 -3.73 12.67
C PHE A 134 14.39 -3.45 13.28
N ASP A 135 14.29 -3.63 14.61
CA ASP A 135 13.12 -3.26 15.39
C ASP A 135 13.28 -1.86 16.00
N PRO A 136 12.54 -0.84 15.51
CA PRO A 136 12.58 0.51 16.08
C PRO A 136 11.86 0.62 17.43
N HIS A 137 11.11 -0.41 17.86
CA HIS A 137 10.41 -0.39 19.14
C HIS A 137 11.40 -0.37 20.32
N GLY A 138 11.10 0.47 21.31
CA GLY A 138 11.92 0.65 22.50
C GLY A 138 13.30 1.30 22.26
N LYS A 139 13.57 1.78 21.04
CA LYS A 139 14.82 2.48 20.71
C LYS A 139 14.72 3.97 20.98
N SER A 140 15.81 4.56 21.44
CA SER A 140 15.90 6.02 21.56
C SER A 140 15.97 6.67 20.18
N ASP A 141 15.65 7.97 20.12
CA ASP A 141 15.81 8.74 18.87
C ASP A 141 17.26 8.71 18.35
N ALA A 142 18.24 8.65 19.26
CA ALA A 142 19.65 8.61 18.92
C ALA A 142 20.05 7.24 18.33
N GLU A 143 19.52 6.15 18.86
CA GLU A 143 19.71 4.80 18.32
C GLU A 143 19.11 4.68 16.92
N VAL A 144 17.87 5.14 16.74
CA VAL A 144 17.20 5.15 15.43
C VAL A 144 17.96 6.01 14.42
N MET A 145 18.45 7.18 14.83
CA MET A 145 19.28 8.04 13.98
C MET A 145 20.58 7.33 13.55
N ARG A 146 21.31 6.71 14.49
CA ARG A 146 22.55 5.97 14.18
C ARG A 146 22.28 4.80 13.25
N PHE A 147 21.18 4.08 13.45
CA PHE A 147 20.74 3.01 12.56
C PHE A 147 20.46 3.55 11.15
N CYS A 148 19.63 4.60 11.01
CA CYS A 148 19.31 5.20 9.72
C CYS A 148 20.57 5.71 8.99
N GLN A 149 21.52 6.29 9.73
CA GLN A 149 22.79 6.74 9.17
C GLN A 149 23.64 5.58 8.65
N SER A 150 23.75 4.49 9.41
CA SER A 150 24.45 3.28 8.97
C SER A 150 23.77 2.66 7.73
N PHE A 151 22.44 2.55 7.76
CA PHE A 151 21.63 2.04 6.64
C PHE A 151 21.84 2.85 5.35
N MET A 152 21.75 4.18 5.44
CA MET A 152 21.90 5.07 4.29
C MET A 152 23.34 5.16 3.77
N THR A 153 24.33 4.83 4.61
CA THR A 153 25.75 4.78 4.18
C THR A 153 25.99 3.75 3.09
N GLU A 154 25.25 2.62 3.11
CA GLU A 154 25.25 1.68 1.99
C GLU A 154 24.19 2.04 0.94
N LEU A 155 22.95 2.31 1.34
CA LEU A 155 21.84 2.52 0.39
C LEU A 155 22.06 3.69 -0.58
N SER A 156 22.73 4.76 -0.14
CA SER A 156 22.88 6.01 -0.91
C SER A 156 23.52 5.85 -2.30
N ARG A 157 24.32 4.81 -2.54
CA ARG A 157 24.95 4.57 -3.86
C ARG A 157 24.04 3.85 -4.86
N HIS A 158 22.90 3.34 -4.39
CA HIS A 158 21.95 2.58 -5.20
C HIS A 158 20.69 3.40 -5.54
N ILE A 159 20.46 4.50 -4.83
CA ILE A 159 19.25 5.33 -4.96
C ILE A 159 19.56 6.72 -5.53
N GLY A 160 18.53 7.40 -6.02
CA GLY A 160 18.63 8.69 -6.69
C GLY A 160 17.30 9.11 -7.30
N GLU A 161 17.10 10.40 -7.56
CA GLU A 161 15.84 10.96 -8.07
C GLU A 161 15.37 10.36 -9.41
N HIS A 162 16.30 9.83 -10.20
CA HIS A 162 16.03 9.16 -11.47
C HIS A 162 16.31 7.64 -11.45
N THR A 163 16.75 7.11 -10.31
CA THR A 163 17.14 5.70 -10.17
C THR A 163 16.13 4.97 -9.30
N ASP A 164 16.06 5.33 -8.02
CA ASP A 164 15.22 4.70 -7.02
C ASP A 164 14.85 5.73 -5.95
N VAL A 165 13.55 5.86 -5.66
CA VAL A 165 12.99 6.83 -4.72
C VAL A 165 12.25 6.12 -3.58
N PRO A 166 12.95 5.80 -2.47
CA PRO A 166 12.31 5.19 -1.32
C PRO A 166 11.27 6.09 -0.61
N ALA A 167 10.51 5.49 0.30
CA ALA A 167 9.51 6.16 1.12
C ALA A 167 9.40 5.50 2.50
N GLY A 168 8.50 6.00 3.35
CA GLY A 168 8.13 5.33 4.59
C GLY A 168 7.27 4.07 4.37
N ASP A 169 7.33 3.16 5.34
CA ASP A 169 6.45 2.00 5.54
C ASP A 169 6.42 1.69 7.06
N ILE A 170 5.98 0.50 7.47
CA ILE A 170 5.98 0.10 8.88
C ILE A 170 7.38 0.28 9.49
N GLY A 171 7.47 1.02 10.59
CA GLY A 171 8.73 1.33 11.28
C GLY A 171 9.57 2.46 10.67
N VAL A 172 9.13 3.07 9.56
CA VAL A 172 9.81 4.19 8.90
C VAL A 172 8.81 5.32 8.66
N GLY A 173 8.73 6.26 9.60
CA GLY A 173 7.91 7.46 9.50
C GLY A 173 8.71 8.71 9.14
N GLY A 174 8.12 9.88 9.36
CA GLY A 174 8.77 11.17 9.06
C GLY A 174 10.09 11.39 9.81
N ARG A 175 10.24 10.81 11.01
CA ARG A 175 11.48 10.84 11.80
C ARG A 175 12.60 10.09 11.07
N GLU A 176 12.37 8.84 10.71
CA GLU A 176 13.35 8.01 10.00
C GLU A 176 13.67 8.60 8.62
N ILE A 177 12.65 9.05 7.86
CA ILE A 177 12.84 9.71 6.56
C ILE A 177 13.72 10.96 6.71
N GLY A 178 13.56 11.74 7.78
CA GLY A 178 14.44 12.86 8.10
C GLY A 178 15.90 12.44 8.32
N TYR A 179 16.15 11.41 9.12
CA TYR A 179 17.51 10.91 9.37
C TYR A 179 18.16 10.29 8.12
N LEU A 180 17.39 9.51 7.36
CA LEU A 180 17.82 8.92 6.09
C LEU A 180 18.18 10.00 5.07
N PHE A 181 17.31 11.01 4.88
CA PHE A 181 17.58 12.12 3.96
C PHE A 181 18.78 12.96 4.41
N GLY A 182 18.90 13.24 5.71
CA GLY A 182 20.04 13.95 6.28
C GLY A 182 21.37 13.26 6.01
N GLN A 183 21.43 11.95 6.21
CA GLN A 183 22.64 11.18 5.91
C GLN A 183 22.91 11.10 4.40
N TYR A 184 21.88 10.92 3.57
CA TYR A 184 22.03 10.92 2.11
C TYR A 184 22.68 12.22 1.63
N ARG A 185 22.17 13.37 2.09
CA ARG A 185 22.73 14.69 1.77
C ARG A 185 24.17 14.85 2.24
N ARG A 186 24.50 14.34 3.43
CA ARG A 186 25.86 14.42 3.98
C ARG A 186 26.86 13.66 3.13
N ILE A 187 26.49 12.48 2.63
CA ILE A 187 27.37 11.61 1.83
C ILE A 187 27.51 12.15 0.41
N THR A 188 26.39 12.52 -0.22
CA THR A 188 26.36 12.93 -1.63
C THR A 188 26.77 14.38 -1.85
N ASN A 189 26.72 15.20 -0.79
CA ASN A 189 26.93 16.65 -0.84
C ASN A 189 25.99 17.35 -1.85
N ARG A 190 24.73 16.88 -1.93
CA ARG A 190 23.70 17.41 -2.85
C ARG A 190 22.39 17.67 -2.11
N TRP A 191 21.64 18.67 -2.57
CA TRP A 191 20.23 18.83 -2.21
C TRP A 191 19.35 18.17 -3.28
N GLU A 192 19.29 16.84 -3.24
CA GLU A 192 18.51 16.03 -4.18
C GLU A 192 17.16 15.67 -3.53
N ALA A 193 16.25 16.66 -3.48
CA ALA A 193 14.98 16.51 -2.75
C ALA A 193 14.14 15.31 -3.23
N GLY A 194 14.23 14.97 -4.52
CA GLY A 194 13.50 13.87 -5.15
C GLY A 194 13.96 12.47 -4.76
N VAL A 195 15.07 12.31 -4.02
CA VAL A 195 15.60 10.97 -3.64
C VAL A 195 14.70 10.21 -2.66
N LEU A 196 13.89 10.91 -1.86
CA LEU A 196 12.99 10.29 -0.88
C LEU A 196 11.64 11.01 -0.90
N THR A 197 10.57 10.27 -0.60
CA THR A 197 9.21 10.85 -0.42
C THR A 197 8.71 10.60 0.99
N GLY A 198 7.69 11.33 1.43
CA GLY A 198 7.28 11.35 2.84
C GLY A 198 8.13 12.30 3.69
N LYS A 199 8.73 13.31 3.06
CA LYS A 199 9.53 14.33 3.74
C LYS A 199 8.63 15.28 4.53
N GLY A 200 9.21 16.03 5.46
CA GLY A 200 8.50 17.09 6.16
C GLY A 200 8.25 18.30 5.26
N ARG A 201 7.11 18.99 5.44
CA ARG A 201 6.73 20.15 4.60
C ARG A 201 7.79 21.25 4.56
N GLY A 202 8.49 21.49 5.68
CA GLY A 202 9.54 22.52 5.77
C GLY A 202 10.79 22.24 4.94
N TRP A 203 10.95 21.04 4.37
CA TRP A 203 12.16 20.64 3.63
C TRP A 203 11.87 19.76 2.41
N GLY A 204 10.73 19.99 1.74
CA GLY A 204 10.42 19.40 0.43
C GLY A 204 9.34 18.33 0.44
N GLY A 205 8.63 18.13 1.55
CA GLY A 205 7.46 17.25 1.63
C GLY A 205 6.20 17.84 1.00
N SER A 206 5.32 16.99 0.47
CA SER A 206 4.02 17.38 -0.07
C SER A 206 2.98 17.59 1.04
N ALA A 207 2.00 18.47 0.78
CA ALA A 207 0.76 18.47 1.55
C ALA A 207 0.04 17.12 1.41
N ILE A 208 -0.84 16.83 2.37
CA ILE A 208 -1.72 15.64 2.45
C ILE A 208 -1.02 14.27 2.41
N ARG A 209 0.31 14.20 2.49
CA ARG A 209 1.04 12.92 2.40
C ARG A 209 0.66 11.93 3.51
N PRO A 210 0.49 12.33 4.79
CA PRO A 210 -0.09 11.46 5.81
C PRO A 210 -1.50 10.96 5.45
N GLU A 211 -2.34 11.84 4.91
CA GLU A 211 -3.76 11.57 4.65
C GLU A 211 -4.01 10.70 3.42
N ALA A 212 -3.09 10.76 2.45
CA ALA A 212 -3.24 10.27 1.08
C ALA A 212 -3.74 8.82 0.96
N THR A 213 -3.26 7.89 1.77
CA THR A 213 -3.67 6.47 1.68
C THR A 213 -5.10 6.26 2.14
N GLY A 214 -5.49 6.86 3.28
CA GLY A 214 -6.85 6.75 3.80
C GLY A 214 -7.86 7.50 2.90
N TYR A 215 -7.46 8.68 2.42
CA TYR A 215 -8.25 9.45 1.45
C TYR A 215 -8.44 8.65 0.17
N GLY A 216 -7.37 8.03 -0.35
CA GLY A 216 -7.42 7.19 -1.54
C GLY A 216 -8.43 6.05 -1.42
N ALA A 217 -8.41 5.30 -0.31
CA ALA A 217 -9.31 4.16 -0.12
C ALA A 217 -10.79 4.58 -0.12
N VAL A 218 -11.11 5.73 0.47
CA VAL A 218 -12.47 6.28 0.49
C VAL A 218 -12.87 6.84 -0.87
N LEU A 219 -11.98 7.57 -1.56
CA LEU A 219 -12.24 8.10 -2.90
C LEU A 219 -12.48 6.97 -3.92
N PHE A 220 -11.72 5.88 -3.84
CA PHE A 220 -11.94 4.70 -4.67
C PHE A 220 -13.32 4.06 -4.38
N ALA A 221 -13.69 3.92 -3.10
CA ALA A 221 -15.00 3.42 -2.70
C ALA A 221 -16.15 4.32 -3.21
N ALA A 222 -15.96 5.63 -3.17
CA ALA A 222 -16.93 6.58 -3.72
C ALA A 222 -17.18 6.37 -5.22
N GLU A 223 -16.12 6.18 -6.02
CA GLU A 223 -16.28 5.90 -7.46
C GLU A 223 -16.90 4.51 -7.72
N MET A 224 -16.59 3.50 -6.90
CA MET A 224 -17.25 2.18 -6.96
C MET A 224 -18.76 2.26 -6.71
N LEU A 225 -19.20 3.08 -5.75
CA LEU A 225 -20.63 3.27 -5.46
C LEU A 225 -21.31 4.13 -6.53
N LYS A 226 -20.63 5.16 -7.03
CA LYS A 226 -21.17 6.09 -8.02
C LYS A 226 -21.56 5.41 -9.33
N VAL A 227 -20.76 4.46 -9.83
CA VAL A 227 -21.12 3.67 -11.03
C VAL A 227 -22.33 2.76 -10.81
N ARG A 228 -22.72 2.52 -9.55
CA ARG A 228 -23.93 1.78 -9.16
C ARG A 228 -25.11 2.71 -8.86
N GLY A 229 -24.95 4.02 -9.06
CA GLY A 229 -25.98 5.03 -8.74
C GLY A 229 -26.11 5.33 -7.25
N GLU A 230 -25.10 5.00 -6.44
CA GLU A 230 -25.07 5.19 -4.99
C GLU A 230 -24.02 6.23 -4.56
N SER A 231 -24.09 6.70 -3.32
CA SER A 231 -23.11 7.61 -2.71
C SER A 231 -22.72 7.16 -1.30
N LEU A 232 -21.63 7.69 -0.76
CA LEU A 232 -21.21 7.47 0.63
C LEU A 232 -22.05 8.26 1.64
N ASP A 233 -22.77 9.30 1.19
CA ASP A 233 -23.52 10.20 2.08
C ASP A 233 -24.61 9.42 2.83
N GLY A 234 -24.61 9.54 4.16
CA GLY A 234 -25.52 8.83 5.06
C GLY A 234 -25.21 7.35 5.28
N LEU A 235 -24.22 6.77 4.60
CA LEU A 235 -23.85 5.36 4.80
C LEU A 235 -23.07 5.15 6.09
N SER A 236 -23.35 4.06 6.79
CA SER A 236 -22.55 3.59 7.92
C SER A 236 -21.29 2.87 7.45
N ALA A 237 -20.18 3.05 8.16
CA ALA A 237 -18.90 2.44 7.79
C ALA A 237 -18.22 1.72 8.96
N VAL A 238 -17.68 0.53 8.70
CA VAL A 238 -16.73 -0.13 9.61
C VAL A 238 -15.30 0.09 9.13
N VAL A 239 -14.44 0.57 10.04
CA VAL A 239 -13.02 0.82 9.77
C VAL A 239 -12.20 0.02 10.77
N SER A 240 -11.30 -0.84 10.29
CA SER A 240 -10.32 -1.49 11.16
C SER A 240 -9.10 -0.60 11.34
N GLY A 241 -8.39 -0.78 12.44
CA GLY A 241 -7.19 -0.04 12.76
C GLY A 241 -7.47 1.31 13.41
N SER A 242 -6.40 1.90 13.92
CA SER A 242 -6.39 3.23 14.55
C SER A 242 -5.07 3.95 14.26
N GLY A 243 -4.34 3.47 13.25
CA GLY A 243 -3.10 4.08 12.77
C GLY A 243 -3.40 5.13 11.70
N ASN A 244 -2.34 5.64 11.08
CA ASN A 244 -2.42 6.70 10.08
C ASN A 244 -3.49 6.44 9.00
N VAL A 245 -3.49 5.26 8.35
CA VAL A 245 -4.47 4.95 7.30
C VAL A 245 -5.89 5.02 7.85
N ALA A 246 -6.20 4.33 8.95
CA ALA A 246 -7.52 4.29 9.55
C ALA A 246 -8.02 5.69 10.00
N LEU A 247 -7.17 6.50 10.64
CA LEU A 247 -7.51 7.86 11.07
C LEU A 247 -7.96 8.73 9.90
N TYR A 248 -7.26 8.66 8.77
CA TYR A 248 -7.57 9.48 7.61
C TYR A 248 -8.64 8.86 6.70
N THR A 249 -8.86 7.54 6.77
CA THR A 249 -10.08 6.90 6.24
C THR A 249 -11.32 7.44 6.95
N ILE A 250 -11.31 7.44 8.29
CA ILE A 250 -12.41 8.01 9.12
C ILE A 250 -12.64 9.48 8.78
N GLU A 251 -11.56 10.27 8.68
CA GLU A 251 -11.64 11.68 8.31
C GLU A 251 -12.30 11.91 6.94
N LYS A 252 -11.88 11.18 5.90
CA LYS A 252 -12.46 11.35 4.56
C LYS A 252 -13.88 10.83 4.48
N LEU A 253 -14.23 9.76 5.20
CA LEU A 253 -15.61 9.29 5.30
C LEU A 253 -16.54 10.37 5.86
N GLN A 254 -16.14 11.00 6.97
CA GLN A 254 -16.91 12.09 7.58
C GLN A 254 -17.05 13.30 6.66
N GLN A 255 -16.00 13.66 5.92
CA GLN A 255 -16.05 14.75 4.93
C GLN A 255 -17.01 14.47 3.77
N LEU A 256 -17.25 13.20 3.44
CA LEU A 256 -18.18 12.78 2.38
C LEU A 256 -19.56 12.38 2.91
N GLY A 257 -19.87 12.68 4.18
CA GLY A 257 -21.19 12.44 4.79
C GLY A 257 -21.43 11.02 5.30
N ALA A 258 -20.45 10.13 5.23
CA ALA A 258 -20.55 8.79 5.81
C ALA A 258 -20.34 8.83 7.33
N ASN A 259 -20.88 7.83 8.04
CA ASN A 259 -20.81 7.68 9.48
C ASN A 259 -19.91 6.49 9.88
N PRO A 260 -18.60 6.69 10.08
CA PRO A 260 -17.72 5.63 10.57
C PRO A 260 -18.03 5.28 12.03
N LEU A 261 -18.38 4.02 12.28
CA LEU A 261 -18.83 3.52 13.57
C LEU A 261 -17.71 2.90 14.41
N THR A 262 -16.62 2.46 13.77
CA THR A 262 -15.61 1.64 14.43
C THR A 262 -14.18 2.12 14.20
N ALA A 263 -13.31 1.74 15.14
CA ALA A 263 -11.85 1.79 15.04
C ALA A 263 -11.28 0.65 15.88
N SER A 264 -10.08 0.14 15.56
CA SER A 264 -9.50 -0.99 16.31
C SER A 264 -8.00 -0.88 16.53
N ASP A 265 -7.48 -1.62 17.50
CA ASP A 265 -6.06 -1.90 17.61
C ASP A 265 -5.84 -3.37 18.01
N SER A 266 -4.60 -3.76 18.31
CA SER A 266 -4.27 -5.14 18.66
C SER A 266 -4.97 -5.67 19.92
N SER A 267 -5.62 -4.82 20.72
CA SER A 267 -6.34 -5.21 21.94
C SER A 267 -7.83 -5.50 21.72
N GLY A 268 -8.42 -5.03 20.61
CA GLY A 268 -9.85 -5.12 20.34
C GLY A 268 -10.34 -3.95 19.49
N TYR A 269 -11.64 -3.71 19.47
CA TYR A 269 -12.25 -2.64 18.70
C TYR A 269 -13.25 -1.82 19.51
N VAL A 270 -13.48 -0.59 19.10
CA VAL A 270 -14.55 0.25 19.63
C VAL A 270 -15.69 0.36 18.63
N VAL A 271 -16.91 0.48 19.15
CA VAL A 271 -18.09 0.84 18.37
C VAL A 271 -18.69 2.08 19.01
N ASP A 272 -18.87 3.15 18.23
CA ASP A 272 -19.56 4.36 18.64
C ASP A 272 -20.84 4.52 17.82
N ASP A 273 -21.99 4.32 18.46
CA ASP A 273 -23.30 4.34 17.78
C ASP A 273 -23.65 5.74 17.22
N LYS A 274 -22.92 6.78 17.65
CA LYS A 274 -23.03 8.15 17.12
C LYS A 274 -21.99 8.51 16.06
N GLY A 275 -21.10 7.57 15.71
CA GLY A 275 -19.94 7.82 14.87
C GLY A 275 -18.70 8.24 15.67
N ILE A 276 -17.53 7.91 15.13
CA ILE A 276 -16.23 8.15 15.75
C ILE A 276 -15.94 9.65 15.89
N ASP A 277 -15.61 10.08 17.11
CA ASP A 277 -15.01 11.37 17.41
C ASP A 277 -13.53 11.36 17.00
N LEU A 278 -13.27 11.84 15.78
CA LEU A 278 -11.92 11.81 15.21
C LEU A 278 -10.93 12.65 16.03
N ALA A 279 -11.36 13.77 16.62
CA ALA A 279 -10.47 14.63 17.39
C ALA A 279 -9.99 13.90 18.66
N LEU A 280 -10.92 13.25 19.38
CA LEU A 280 -10.59 12.41 20.53
C LEU A 280 -9.70 11.23 20.13
N LEU A 281 -10.01 10.56 19.02
CA LEU A 281 -9.22 9.42 18.55
C LEU A 281 -7.77 9.83 18.18
N LYS A 282 -7.59 10.96 17.47
CA LYS A 282 -6.26 11.51 17.14
C LYS A 282 -5.49 11.92 18.39
N GLN A 283 -6.14 12.55 19.37
CA GLN A 283 -5.50 12.89 20.65
C GLN A 283 -4.94 11.64 21.34
N ILE A 284 -5.73 10.58 21.44
CA ILE A 284 -5.30 9.32 22.06
C ILE A 284 -4.16 8.67 21.25
N LYS A 285 -4.27 8.61 19.92
CA LYS A 285 -3.38 7.80 19.09
C LYS A 285 -2.10 8.51 18.64
N GLU A 286 -2.17 9.79 18.29
CA GLU A 286 -1.04 10.56 17.77
C GLU A 286 -0.25 11.28 18.87
N VAL A 287 -0.95 11.81 19.89
CA VAL A 287 -0.32 12.59 20.97
C VAL A 287 0.05 11.70 22.16
N GLU A 288 -0.92 11.00 22.73
CA GLU A 288 -0.74 10.24 23.97
C GLU A 288 -0.18 8.83 23.72
N ARG A 289 -0.33 8.31 22.50
CA ARG A 289 0.02 6.94 22.10
C ARG A 289 -0.68 5.88 22.97
N GLY A 290 -1.93 6.17 23.35
CA GLY A 290 -2.78 5.32 24.18
C GLY A 290 -3.44 4.14 23.45
N ARG A 291 -4.17 3.33 24.21
CA ARG A 291 -4.91 2.17 23.70
C ARG A 291 -6.32 2.56 23.25
N ILE A 292 -6.89 1.79 22.32
CA ILE A 292 -8.21 2.10 21.76
C ILE A 292 -9.33 2.01 22.81
N ALA A 293 -9.17 1.18 23.85
CA ALA A 293 -10.12 1.10 24.96
C ALA A 293 -10.32 2.45 25.69
N GLU A 294 -9.29 3.32 25.72
CA GLU A 294 -9.40 4.65 26.33
C GLU A 294 -10.37 5.55 25.58
N TYR A 295 -10.55 5.34 24.26
CA TYR A 295 -11.53 6.07 23.47
C TYR A 295 -12.93 5.84 24.02
N ALA A 296 -13.35 4.57 24.19
CA ALA A 296 -14.67 4.25 24.71
C ALA A 296 -14.88 4.81 26.13
N ALA A 297 -13.86 4.70 27.00
CA ALA A 297 -13.91 5.23 28.36
C ALA A 297 -14.11 6.77 28.40
N ARG A 298 -13.45 7.51 27.51
CA ARG A 298 -13.54 8.98 27.45
C ARG A 298 -14.77 9.49 26.69
N ARG A 299 -15.19 8.75 25.65
CA ARG A 299 -16.33 9.10 24.80
C ARG A 299 -17.67 8.97 25.54
N GLY A 300 -17.76 8.02 26.49
CA GLY A 300 -18.93 7.83 27.33
C GLY A 300 -19.94 6.86 26.72
N PRO A 301 -21.25 6.97 27.05
CA PRO A 301 -22.21 5.88 26.89
C PRO A 301 -22.56 5.51 25.43
N SER A 302 -22.20 6.34 24.43
CA SER A 302 -22.39 5.97 23.02
C SER A 302 -21.33 5.03 22.48
N ALA A 303 -20.18 4.91 23.17
CA ALA A 303 -19.07 4.10 22.73
C ALA A 303 -18.87 2.91 23.66
N ARG A 304 -18.69 1.72 23.08
CA ARG A 304 -18.32 0.49 23.78
C ARG A 304 -17.01 -0.05 23.24
N PHE A 305 -16.19 -0.57 24.14
CA PHE A 305 -15.00 -1.35 23.78
C PHE A 305 -15.34 -2.83 23.83
N VAL A 306 -15.03 -3.55 22.75
CA VAL A 306 -15.12 -5.00 22.67
C VAL A 306 -13.70 -5.54 22.76
N GLN A 307 -13.42 -6.22 23.87
CA GLN A 307 -12.11 -6.83 24.11
C GLN A 307 -11.99 -8.13 23.29
N GLY A 308 -10.94 -8.23 22.48
CA GLY A 308 -10.88 -9.29 21.48
C GLY A 308 -12.03 -9.19 20.48
N GLY A 309 -12.22 -10.22 19.66
CA GLY A 309 -13.22 -10.22 18.59
C GLY A 309 -12.76 -9.49 17.33
N ARG A 310 -13.65 -9.44 16.34
CA ARG A 310 -13.34 -8.92 15.00
C ARG A 310 -14.30 -7.78 14.68
N VAL A 311 -13.75 -6.65 14.21
CA VAL A 311 -14.53 -5.44 13.92
C VAL A 311 -15.64 -5.66 12.88
N TRP A 312 -15.51 -6.73 12.09
CA TRP A 312 -16.41 -7.15 11.02
C TRP A 312 -17.77 -7.67 11.50
N GLU A 313 -17.93 -7.90 12.80
CA GLU A 313 -19.20 -8.29 13.43
C GLU A 313 -20.23 -7.14 13.45
N VAL A 314 -19.78 -5.88 13.30
CA VAL A 314 -20.63 -4.70 13.36
C VAL A 314 -21.34 -4.50 12.00
N PRO A 315 -22.68 -4.47 11.96
CA PRO A 315 -23.41 -4.18 10.72
C PRO A 315 -23.09 -2.77 10.20
N ALA A 316 -22.75 -2.68 8.91
CA ALA A 316 -22.52 -1.42 8.22
C ALA A 316 -22.70 -1.56 6.70
N ASP A 317 -22.91 -0.44 6.03
CA ASP A 317 -23.08 -0.37 4.57
C ASP A 317 -21.76 -0.57 3.81
N VAL A 318 -20.63 -0.12 4.38
CA VAL A 318 -19.31 -0.19 3.74
C VAL A 318 -18.20 -0.58 4.73
N ALA A 319 -17.18 -1.28 4.26
CA ALA A 319 -16.06 -1.75 5.09
C ALA A 319 -14.68 -1.32 4.57
N PHE A 320 -13.81 -0.90 5.49
CA PHE A 320 -12.46 -0.39 5.18
C PHE A 320 -11.39 -1.07 6.04
N PRO A 321 -10.84 -2.23 5.61
CA PRO A 321 -9.71 -2.85 6.29
C PRO A 321 -8.44 -2.01 6.13
N SER A 322 -7.97 -1.46 7.25
CA SER A 322 -6.92 -0.44 7.30
C SER A 322 -5.87 -0.70 8.39
N ALA A 323 -5.73 -1.94 8.88
CA ALA A 323 -4.79 -2.29 9.94
C ALA A 323 -3.62 -3.15 9.46
N THR A 324 -3.87 -4.40 9.08
CA THR A 324 -2.82 -5.41 8.84
C THR A 324 -3.21 -6.38 7.73
N GLN A 325 -2.23 -7.14 7.26
CA GLN A 325 -2.40 -8.20 6.26
C GLN A 325 -3.29 -9.33 6.83
N ASN A 326 -4.13 -9.96 6.00
CA ASN A 326 -5.00 -11.09 6.37
C ASN A 326 -5.88 -10.86 7.62
N GLU A 327 -6.34 -9.62 7.85
CA GLU A 327 -7.23 -9.27 8.96
C GLU A 327 -8.72 -9.54 8.68
N LEU A 328 -9.11 -9.78 7.42
CA LEU A 328 -10.49 -10.08 7.02
C LEU A 328 -10.52 -11.46 6.35
N GLY A 329 -11.06 -12.45 7.06
CA GLY A 329 -11.16 -13.85 6.63
C GLY A 329 -12.56 -14.23 6.14
N VAL A 330 -12.73 -15.50 5.75
CA VAL A 330 -13.99 -16.01 5.16
C VAL A 330 -15.21 -15.81 6.08
N GLU A 331 -15.07 -16.10 7.39
CA GLU A 331 -16.18 -15.94 8.33
C GLU A 331 -16.58 -14.48 8.55
N ASP A 332 -15.62 -13.56 8.46
CA ASP A 332 -15.89 -12.12 8.50
C ASP A 332 -16.62 -11.67 7.24
N ALA A 333 -16.18 -12.14 6.08
CA ALA A 333 -16.80 -11.82 4.81
C ALA A 333 -18.25 -12.34 4.78
N ARG A 334 -18.51 -13.57 5.27
CA ARG A 334 -19.87 -14.10 5.44
C ARG A 334 -20.72 -13.18 6.32
N THR A 335 -20.16 -12.72 7.44
CA THR A 335 -20.87 -11.84 8.37
C THR A 335 -21.20 -10.49 7.73
N LEU A 336 -20.24 -9.87 7.05
CA LEU A 336 -20.44 -8.60 6.35
C LEU A 336 -21.47 -8.73 5.22
N VAL A 337 -21.40 -9.80 4.42
CA VAL A 337 -22.40 -10.07 3.37
C VAL A 337 -23.79 -10.29 3.96
N ALA A 338 -23.91 -11.05 5.05
CA ALA A 338 -25.18 -11.25 5.73
C ALA A 338 -25.77 -9.93 6.28
N ASN A 339 -24.91 -8.99 6.66
CA ASN A 339 -25.30 -7.65 7.11
C ASN A 339 -25.61 -6.67 5.97
N GLY A 340 -25.49 -7.09 4.70
CA GLY A 340 -25.83 -6.26 3.55
C GLY A 340 -24.74 -5.26 3.13
N VAL A 341 -23.47 -5.56 3.40
CA VAL A 341 -22.36 -4.70 2.97
C VAL A 341 -22.40 -4.47 1.46
N LYS A 342 -22.28 -3.22 1.03
CA LYS A 342 -22.36 -2.80 -0.37
C LYS A 342 -20.99 -2.77 -1.04
N ALA A 343 -19.98 -2.33 -0.30
CA ALA A 343 -18.62 -2.21 -0.78
C ALA A 343 -17.58 -2.47 0.31
N VAL A 344 -16.45 -3.05 -0.10
CA VAL A 344 -15.24 -3.22 0.71
C VAL A 344 -14.09 -2.55 -0.01
N SER A 345 -13.36 -1.65 0.63
CA SER A 345 -12.23 -0.93 0.02
C SER A 345 -10.99 -1.02 0.88
N GLU A 346 -9.96 -1.70 0.38
CA GLU A 346 -8.78 -2.01 1.18
C GLU A 346 -7.85 -0.80 1.35
N GLY A 347 -7.69 -0.35 2.61
CA GLY A 347 -6.71 0.68 2.99
C GLY A 347 -5.33 0.10 3.34
N ALA A 348 -5.29 -1.11 3.89
CA ALA A 348 -4.05 -1.86 4.17
C ALA A 348 -3.56 -2.63 2.93
N ASN A 349 -2.35 -3.20 3.01
CA ASN A 349 -1.82 -4.08 1.97
C ASN A 349 -2.28 -5.52 2.24
N MET A 350 -3.04 -6.11 1.31
CA MET A 350 -3.57 -7.47 1.38
C MET A 350 -4.27 -7.81 2.71
N PRO A 351 -5.21 -6.98 3.20
CA PRO A 351 -5.93 -7.28 4.43
C PRO A 351 -6.94 -8.42 4.28
N THR A 352 -7.48 -8.65 3.09
CA THR A 352 -8.51 -9.67 2.87
C THR A 352 -7.88 -10.97 2.36
N THR A 353 -8.24 -12.10 2.95
CA THR A 353 -7.77 -13.41 2.45
C THR A 353 -8.39 -13.72 1.08
N PRO A 354 -7.70 -14.43 0.17
CA PRO A 354 -8.23 -14.72 -1.17
C PRO A 354 -9.64 -15.32 -1.18
N ASP A 355 -9.92 -16.27 -0.30
CA ASP A 355 -11.25 -16.90 -0.19
C ASP A 355 -12.35 -15.90 0.24
N ALA A 356 -12.00 -14.87 1.00
CA ALA A 356 -12.93 -13.80 1.40
C ALA A 356 -13.18 -12.83 0.24
N VAL A 357 -12.17 -12.56 -0.59
CA VAL A 357 -12.32 -11.77 -1.82
C VAL A 357 -13.31 -12.44 -2.77
N HIS A 358 -13.14 -13.75 -3.02
CA HIS A 358 -14.06 -14.51 -3.86
C HIS A 358 -15.50 -14.45 -3.33
N LEU A 359 -15.67 -14.57 -2.00
CA LEU A 359 -17.00 -14.50 -1.39
C LEU A 359 -17.68 -13.14 -1.61
N PHE A 360 -16.93 -12.03 -1.52
CA PHE A 360 -17.47 -10.71 -1.84
C PHE A 360 -17.85 -10.56 -3.31
N GLN A 361 -17.03 -11.06 -4.22
CA GLN A 361 -17.30 -11.03 -5.66
C GLN A 361 -18.55 -11.87 -6.01
N GLU A 362 -18.67 -13.08 -5.47
CA GLU A 362 -19.84 -13.96 -5.66
C GLU A 362 -21.13 -13.33 -5.11
N ALA A 363 -21.03 -12.60 -4.00
CA ALA A 363 -22.16 -11.90 -3.38
C ALA A 363 -22.53 -10.57 -4.08
N GLY A 364 -21.81 -10.15 -5.13
CA GLY A 364 -22.04 -8.87 -5.82
C GLY A 364 -21.68 -7.64 -4.99
N VAL A 365 -20.81 -7.79 -3.99
CA VAL A 365 -20.24 -6.69 -3.20
C VAL A 365 -19.14 -6.03 -4.02
N ALA A 366 -19.14 -4.70 -4.10
CA ALA A 366 -18.09 -3.97 -4.80
C ALA A 366 -16.78 -4.06 -4.00
N PHE A 367 -15.79 -4.78 -4.53
CA PHE A 367 -14.53 -5.02 -3.85
C PHE A 367 -13.39 -4.21 -4.49
N GLY A 368 -12.81 -3.28 -3.73
CA GLY A 368 -11.69 -2.45 -4.13
C GLY A 368 -10.36 -3.01 -3.63
N PRO A 369 -9.55 -3.67 -4.49
CA PRO A 369 -8.30 -4.29 -4.07
C PRO A 369 -7.27 -3.25 -3.65
N GLY A 370 -6.43 -3.58 -2.67
CA GLY A 370 -5.46 -2.64 -2.09
C GLY A 370 -4.48 -2.05 -3.09
N LYS A 371 -4.13 -2.77 -4.16
CA LYS A 371 -3.29 -2.23 -5.25
C LYS A 371 -3.91 -1.04 -5.99
N ALA A 372 -5.24 -0.94 -6.00
CA ALA A 372 -5.98 0.19 -6.56
C ALA A 372 -6.43 1.15 -5.44
N ALA A 373 -7.17 0.66 -4.45
CA ALA A 373 -7.81 1.47 -3.42
C ALA A 373 -6.82 2.27 -2.57
N ASN A 374 -5.70 1.66 -2.12
CA ASN A 374 -4.73 2.34 -1.26
C ASN A 374 -3.60 3.05 -2.05
N ALA A 375 -3.69 3.10 -3.38
CA ALA A 375 -2.69 3.71 -4.25
C ALA A 375 -2.50 5.22 -4.02
N GLY A 376 -3.45 5.88 -3.34
CA GLY A 376 -3.36 7.31 -3.01
C GLY A 376 -2.06 7.69 -2.31
N GLY A 377 -1.53 6.81 -1.44
CA GLY A 377 -0.25 7.04 -0.76
C GLY A 377 0.95 7.13 -1.72
N VAL A 378 0.98 6.30 -2.76
CA VAL A 378 2.05 6.36 -3.76
C VAL A 378 1.78 7.44 -4.81
N ALA A 379 0.52 7.73 -5.12
CA ALA A 379 0.13 8.84 -5.96
C ALA A 379 0.65 10.17 -5.40
N VAL A 380 0.38 10.47 -4.11
CA VAL A 380 0.90 11.70 -3.48
C VAL A 380 2.43 11.67 -3.33
N SER A 381 3.05 10.49 -3.19
CA SER A 381 4.52 10.39 -3.29
C SER A 381 5.04 10.80 -4.68
N ALA A 382 4.38 10.42 -5.76
CA ALA A 382 4.75 10.87 -7.11
C ALA A 382 4.44 12.36 -7.33
N LEU A 383 3.35 12.89 -6.77
CA LEU A 383 3.10 14.33 -6.73
C LEU A 383 4.18 15.09 -5.94
N GLU A 384 4.71 14.51 -4.85
CA GLU A 384 5.85 15.05 -4.11
C GLU A 384 7.11 15.09 -4.98
N MET A 385 7.36 14.04 -5.77
CA MET A 385 8.46 14.00 -6.75
C MET A 385 8.30 15.10 -7.82
N ALA A 386 7.10 15.26 -8.38
CA ALA A 386 6.81 16.31 -9.36
C ALA A 386 7.02 17.72 -8.78
N GLN A 387 6.54 17.95 -7.56
CA GLN A 387 6.77 19.19 -6.81
C GLN A 387 8.27 19.46 -6.59
N ASN A 388 9.04 18.43 -6.25
CA ASN A 388 10.48 18.55 -6.04
C ASN A 388 11.25 18.83 -7.33
N ALA A 389 10.92 18.13 -8.41
CA ALA A 389 11.49 18.38 -9.74
C ALA A 389 11.20 19.82 -10.21
N GLY A 390 9.97 20.29 -10.01
CA GLY A 390 9.56 21.66 -10.33
C GLY A 390 9.99 22.73 -9.32
N ARG A 391 10.55 22.35 -8.16
CA ARG A 391 10.87 23.23 -7.02
C ARG A 391 9.67 24.10 -6.59
N VAL A 392 8.48 23.52 -6.60
CA VAL A 392 7.23 24.18 -6.20
C VAL A 392 6.62 23.45 -5.01
N ALA A 393 5.88 24.18 -4.18
CA ALA A 393 5.04 23.61 -3.13
C ALA A 393 3.58 23.87 -3.48
N TRP A 394 2.74 22.85 -3.45
CA TRP A 394 1.31 22.99 -3.72
C TRP A 394 0.51 23.19 -2.43
N SER A 395 -0.64 23.86 -2.56
CA SER A 395 -1.62 23.97 -1.48
C SER A 395 -2.21 22.60 -1.15
N ARG A 396 -2.81 22.49 0.03
CA ARG A 396 -3.54 21.27 0.43
C ARG A 396 -4.59 20.91 -0.62
N ASP A 397 -5.45 21.87 -0.95
CA ASP A 397 -6.58 21.71 -1.87
C ASP A 397 -6.12 21.23 -3.24
N ARG A 398 -5.05 21.82 -3.79
CA ARG A 398 -4.51 21.38 -5.08
C ARG A 398 -4.04 19.93 -5.05
N VAL A 399 -3.29 19.52 -4.03
CA VAL A 399 -2.80 18.12 -3.96
C VAL A 399 -3.99 17.16 -3.76
N GLU A 400 -5.03 17.59 -3.04
CA GLU A 400 -6.24 16.80 -2.82
C GLU A 400 -7.07 16.63 -4.10
N ASP A 401 -7.23 17.68 -4.89
CA ASP A 401 -7.89 17.64 -6.20
C ASP A 401 -7.15 16.71 -7.17
N GLU A 402 -5.82 16.80 -7.23
CA GLU A 402 -4.97 15.91 -8.04
C GLU A 402 -5.11 14.45 -7.58
N LEU A 403 -5.09 14.20 -6.26
CA LEU A 403 -5.32 12.87 -5.70
C LEU A 403 -6.70 12.33 -6.10
N ALA A 404 -7.76 13.13 -6.00
CA ALA A 404 -9.10 12.71 -6.41
C ALA A 404 -9.19 12.38 -7.90
N GLY A 405 -8.54 13.17 -8.76
CA GLY A 405 -8.42 12.88 -10.19
C GLY A 405 -7.70 11.57 -10.48
N ILE A 406 -6.58 11.32 -9.80
CA ILE A 406 -5.80 10.07 -9.94
C ILE A 406 -6.61 8.86 -9.48
N MET A 407 -7.26 8.92 -8.31
CA MET A 407 -8.06 7.80 -7.79
C MET A 407 -9.25 7.47 -8.70
N ARG A 408 -9.87 8.49 -9.31
CA ARG A 408 -10.90 8.29 -10.34
C ARG A 408 -10.35 7.60 -11.57
N SER A 409 -9.20 8.03 -12.08
CA SER A 409 -8.58 7.40 -13.25
C SER A 409 -8.20 5.93 -12.96
N ILE A 410 -7.69 5.62 -11.77
CA ILE A 410 -7.41 4.24 -11.35
C ILE A 410 -8.70 3.40 -11.34
N HIS A 411 -9.79 3.95 -10.82
CA HIS A 411 -11.10 3.29 -10.82
C HIS A 411 -11.61 3.03 -12.25
N GLU A 412 -11.65 4.07 -13.10
CA GLU A 412 -12.12 3.99 -14.49
C GLU A 412 -11.34 2.93 -15.28
N VAL A 413 -10.00 3.00 -15.24
CA VAL A 413 -9.13 2.02 -15.93
C VAL A 413 -9.36 0.60 -15.42
N SER A 414 -9.52 0.41 -14.11
CA SER A 414 -9.78 -0.92 -13.55
C SER A 414 -11.16 -1.43 -13.99
N HIS A 415 -12.18 -0.57 -13.94
CA HIS A 415 -13.55 -0.92 -14.31
C HIS A 415 -13.69 -1.30 -15.79
N GLU A 416 -13.15 -0.46 -16.67
CA GLU A 416 -13.17 -0.67 -18.13
C GLU A 416 -12.36 -1.90 -18.54
N THR A 417 -11.19 -2.09 -17.94
CA THR A 417 -10.34 -3.25 -18.23
C THR A 417 -11.02 -4.55 -17.81
N ALA A 418 -11.66 -4.58 -16.64
CA ALA A 418 -12.41 -5.75 -16.18
C ALA A 418 -13.53 -6.11 -17.17
N ALA A 419 -14.29 -5.11 -17.65
CA ALA A 419 -15.32 -5.33 -18.67
C ALA A 419 -14.74 -5.82 -20.00
N ARG A 420 -13.62 -5.26 -20.46
CA ARG A 420 -12.94 -5.66 -21.71
C ARG A 420 -12.49 -7.11 -21.69
N TYR A 421 -12.13 -7.64 -20.53
CA TYR A 421 -11.70 -9.03 -20.33
C TYR A 421 -12.81 -9.96 -19.79
N GLY A 422 -14.08 -9.56 -19.91
CA GLY A 422 -15.22 -10.42 -19.60
C GLY A 422 -15.52 -10.61 -18.11
N ALA A 423 -14.98 -9.74 -17.24
CA ALA A 423 -15.21 -9.73 -15.80
C ALA A 423 -15.78 -8.38 -15.32
N PRO A 424 -16.91 -7.89 -15.88
CA PRO A 424 -17.43 -6.57 -15.54
C PRO A 424 -17.72 -6.43 -14.04
N GLY A 425 -17.22 -5.35 -13.43
CA GLY A 425 -17.35 -5.10 -11.99
C GLY A 425 -16.29 -5.79 -11.11
N ASP A 426 -15.45 -6.66 -11.68
CA ASP A 426 -14.33 -7.27 -10.97
C ASP A 426 -13.08 -6.36 -11.02
N TYR A 427 -12.96 -5.49 -10.03
CA TYR A 427 -11.80 -4.60 -9.91
C TYR A 427 -10.48 -5.34 -9.62
N VAL A 428 -10.50 -6.58 -9.12
CA VAL A 428 -9.27 -7.37 -8.92
C VAL A 428 -8.67 -7.73 -10.26
N THR A 429 -9.47 -8.34 -11.13
CA THR A 429 -9.09 -8.68 -12.51
C THR A 429 -8.71 -7.40 -13.28
N GLY A 430 -9.55 -6.37 -13.20
CA GLY A 430 -9.31 -5.10 -13.87
C GLY A 430 -7.99 -4.42 -13.48
N ALA A 431 -7.73 -4.30 -12.18
CA ALA A 431 -6.52 -3.65 -11.67
C ALA A 431 -5.25 -4.44 -11.98
N ASN A 432 -5.27 -5.77 -11.87
CA ASN A 432 -4.14 -6.62 -12.22
C ASN A 432 -3.79 -6.50 -13.71
N ILE A 433 -4.79 -6.65 -14.58
CA ILE A 433 -4.58 -6.62 -16.03
C ILE A 433 -4.12 -5.23 -16.48
N ALA A 434 -4.78 -4.16 -16.02
CA ALA A 434 -4.42 -2.80 -16.42
C ALA A 434 -3.00 -2.41 -15.97
N GLY A 435 -2.62 -2.80 -14.75
CA GLY A 435 -1.26 -2.61 -14.25
C GLY A 435 -0.24 -3.40 -15.08
N PHE A 436 -0.55 -4.65 -15.41
CA PHE A 436 0.30 -5.51 -16.22
C PHE A 436 0.49 -4.96 -17.64
N GLU A 437 -0.60 -4.64 -18.35
CA GLU A 437 -0.53 -4.18 -19.75
C GLU A 437 0.35 -2.94 -19.89
N ARG A 438 0.20 -1.97 -18.98
CA ARG A 438 0.98 -0.73 -19.01
C ARG A 438 2.49 -1.00 -18.86
N VAL A 439 2.87 -1.93 -17.98
CA VAL A 439 4.27 -2.33 -17.78
C VAL A 439 4.77 -3.16 -18.96
N ALA A 440 3.97 -4.12 -19.42
CA ALA A 440 4.31 -5.02 -20.51
C ALA A 440 4.53 -4.26 -21.83
N ASP A 441 3.67 -3.28 -22.15
CA ASP A 441 3.83 -2.43 -23.33
C ASP A 441 5.15 -1.63 -23.27
N ALA A 442 5.49 -1.09 -22.11
CA ALA A 442 6.75 -0.38 -21.90
C ALA A 442 7.96 -1.31 -22.05
N MET A 443 7.91 -2.51 -21.46
CA MET A 443 8.98 -3.52 -21.56
C MET A 443 9.18 -4.01 -23.00
N LEU A 444 8.11 -4.21 -23.77
CA LEU A 444 8.22 -4.57 -25.19
C LEU A 444 8.88 -3.44 -25.99
N ALA A 445 8.45 -2.20 -25.78
CA ALA A 445 8.98 -1.04 -26.50
C ALA A 445 10.47 -0.77 -26.18
N GLN A 446 10.92 -1.09 -24.96
CA GLN A 446 12.29 -0.86 -24.50
C GLN A 446 13.24 -2.03 -24.81
N GLY A 447 12.72 -3.18 -25.25
CA GLY A 447 13.51 -4.32 -25.68
C GLY A 447 13.98 -5.22 -24.52
N VAL A 448 15.07 -5.95 -24.76
CA VAL A 448 15.65 -6.91 -23.81
C VAL A 448 16.85 -6.25 -23.12
N ILE A 449 16.64 -5.81 -21.88
CA ILE A 449 17.61 -5.15 -21.00
C ILE A 449 17.68 -5.82 -19.65
#